data_AF-A0A2E5SQF8-F1
#
_entry.id   AF-A0A2E5SQF8-F1
#
_cell.length_a   1.000
_cell.length_b   1.000
_cell.length_c   1.000
_cell.angle_alpha   90.00
_cell.angle_beta   90.00
_cell.angle_gamma   90.00
#
_symmetry.space_group_name_H-M   'P 1'
#
loop_
_entity.id
_entity.type
_entity.pdbx_description
1 polymer ?
#
loop_
_entity_poly.entity_id
_entity_poly.type
_entity_poly.pdbx_seq_one_letter_code
_entity_poly.pdbx_strand_id
1 'polypeptide(L)'
;MSSGQIVQIIGAVIDVEFPRDSVPKVYDALLLEGGETTLEVQQQLGDGIVRTIAMGSTEGLKRGLKAENTGNPISVPVGTQTLGRIMDVLGRPIDEAGEIGEEERWAIHRKAPGYADQAASADLLETGIKVIDLICPFAKGGKVGLFGGAGVGKT
;
A
#
# COMPACT_ATOMS: atom_id res chain seq x y z
N MET A 1 10.67 -0.59 19.87
CA MET A 1 9.32 -0.29 19.33
C MET A 1 8.67 0.71 20.26
N SER A 2 8.14 1.80 19.72
CA SER A 2 7.37 2.77 20.50
C SER A 2 5.89 2.45 20.41
N SER A 3 5.15 2.75 21.47
CA SER A 3 3.70 2.54 21.53
C SER A 3 2.99 3.86 21.77
N GLY A 4 1.90 4.08 21.05
CA GLY A 4 1.00 5.21 21.22
C GLY A 4 -0.41 4.73 21.58
N GLN A 5 -1.33 5.68 21.72
CA GLN A 5 -2.74 5.41 21.99
C GLN A 5 -3.64 6.21 21.06
N ILE A 6 -4.75 5.61 20.64
CA ILE A 6 -5.74 6.30 19.81
C ILE A 6 -6.37 7.45 20.60
N VAL A 7 -6.32 8.67 20.06
CA VAL A 7 -6.97 9.85 20.66
C VAL A 7 -8.22 10.29 19.92
N GLN A 8 -8.33 9.99 18.62
CA GLN A 8 -9.47 10.37 17.80
C GLN A 8 -9.71 9.39 16.65
N ILE A 9 -10.98 9.18 16.29
CA ILE A 9 -11.40 8.31 15.18
C ILE A 9 -12.46 9.09 14.38
N ILE A 10 -12.20 9.33 13.09
CA ILE A 10 -13.13 9.95 12.14
C ILE A 10 -13.15 9.08 10.87
N GLY A 11 -14.09 8.14 10.81
CA GLY A 11 -14.12 7.14 9.73
C GLY A 11 -12.80 6.37 9.67
N ALA A 12 -12.18 6.32 8.48
CA ALA A 12 -10.88 5.68 8.27
C ALA A 12 -9.68 6.50 8.77
N VAL A 13 -9.88 7.76 9.20
CA VAL A 13 -8.81 8.63 9.70
C VAL A 13 -8.72 8.49 11.22
N ILE A 14 -7.56 8.08 11.71
CA ILE A 14 -7.32 7.84 13.14
C ILE A 14 -6.11 8.64 13.58
N ASP A 15 -6.28 9.46 14.62
CA ASP A 15 -5.17 10.18 15.23
C ASP A 15 -4.66 9.38 16.45
N VAL A 16 -3.35 9.18 16.52
CA VAL A 16 -2.66 8.39 17.54
C VAL A 16 -1.61 9.26 18.21
N GLU A 17 -1.61 9.30 19.54
CA GLU A 17 -0.64 10.04 20.34
C GLU A 17 0.49 9.11 20.78
N PHE A 18 1.73 9.52 20.51
CA PHE A 18 2.96 8.88 20.95
C PHE A 18 3.74 9.80 21.89
N PRO A 19 4.62 9.24 22.75
CA PRO A 19 5.61 10.04 23.46
C PRO A 19 6.45 10.87 22.48
N ARG A 20 6.72 12.13 22.83
CA ARG A 20 7.34 13.14 21.95
C ARG A 20 8.72 12.75 21.40
N ASP A 21 9.44 11.89 22.09
CA ASP A 21 10.75 11.35 21.72
C ASP A 21 10.67 10.13 20.79
N SER A 22 9.46 9.65 20.49
CA SER A 22 9.24 8.37 19.81
C SER A 22 8.14 8.42 18.73
N VAL A 23 7.91 9.62 18.18
CA VAL A 23 6.92 9.89 17.14
C VAL A 23 7.26 9.13 15.85
N PRO A 24 6.33 8.30 15.33
CA PRO A 24 6.51 7.57 14.07
C PRO A 24 6.74 8.50 12.87
N LYS A 25 7.47 8.02 11.86
CA LYS A 25 7.67 8.75 10.61
C LYS A 25 6.43 8.66 9.73
N VAL A 26 6.30 9.61 8.81
CA VAL A 26 5.33 9.48 7.71
C VAL A 26 5.63 8.20 6.94
N TYR A 27 4.57 7.46 6.63
CA TYR A 27 4.53 6.13 6.04
C TYR A 27 4.89 4.96 6.95
N ASP A 28 5.25 5.17 8.22
CA ASP A 28 5.38 4.05 9.16
C ASP A 28 4.02 3.33 9.33
N ALA A 29 4.06 2.00 9.39
CA ALA A 29 2.91 1.18 9.72
C ALA A 29 2.77 1.05 11.25
N LEU A 30 1.56 1.25 11.76
CA LEU A 30 1.20 1.01 13.15
C LEU A 30 0.28 -0.21 13.25
N LEU A 31 0.58 -1.10 14.19
CA LEU A 31 -0.24 -2.27 14.50
C LEU A 31 -1.09 -1.99 15.73
N LEU A 32 -2.41 -2.08 15.61
CA LEU A 32 -3.29 -1.95 16.76
C LEU A 32 -3.23 -3.21 17.64
N GLU A 33 -3.35 -3.01 18.95
CA GLU A 33 -3.48 -4.09 19.91
C GLU A 33 -4.69 -4.97 19.55
N GLY A 34 -4.46 -6.28 19.39
CA GLY A 34 -5.43 -7.22 18.81
C GLY A 34 -5.13 -7.62 17.36
N GLY A 35 -4.21 -6.92 16.67
CA GLY A 35 -3.62 -7.34 15.39
C GLY A 35 -4.51 -7.24 14.15
N GLU A 36 -5.79 -6.92 14.30
CA GLU A 36 -6.76 -6.97 13.20
C GLU A 36 -6.56 -5.81 12.20
N THR A 37 -6.28 -4.60 12.67
CA THR A 37 -6.21 -3.39 11.83
C THR A 37 -4.83 -2.76 11.85
N THR A 38 -4.28 -2.50 10.66
CA THR A 38 -3.04 -1.75 10.45
C THR A 38 -3.37 -0.31 10.09
N LEU A 39 -2.63 0.64 10.65
CA LEU A 39 -2.73 2.07 10.32
C LEU A 39 -1.46 2.51 9.59
N GLU A 40 -1.58 3.37 8.58
CA GLU A 40 -0.42 4.01 7.94
C GLU A 40 -0.37 5.48 8.34
N VAL A 41 0.77 5.92 8.88
CA VAL A 41 1.00 7.33 9.25
C VAL A 41 1.04 8.20 7.99
N GLN A 42 0.18 9.21 7.92
CA GLN A 42 0.14 10.16 6.81
C GLN A 42 0.73 11.52 7.16
N GLN A 43 0.57 11.96 8.41
CA GLN A 43 1.00 13.28 8.84
C GLN A 43 1.42 13.27 10.32
N GLN A 44 2.36 14.14 10.69
CA GLN A 44 2.65 14.47 12.08
C GLN A 44 1.98 15.81 12.38
N LEU A 45 1.03 15.83 13.32
CA LEU A 45 0.23 17.01 13.64
C LEU A 45 0.90 17.93 14.69
N GLY A 46 1.86 17.39 15.45
CA GLY A 46 2.50 18.07 16.57
C GLY A 46 2.11 17.44 17.91
N ASP A 47 2.83 17.81 18.97
CA ASP A 47 2.59 17.32 20.34
C ASP A 47 2.57 15.79 20.51
N GLY A 48 3.26 15.06 19.64
CA GLY A 48 3.28 13.59 19.66
C GLY A 48 2.13 12.94 18.91
N ILE A 49 1.21 13.72 18.35
CA ILE A 49 0.06 13.21 17.58
C ILE A 49 0.46 12.98 16.13
N VAL A 50 0.15 11.78 15.63
CA VAL A 50 0.23 11.42 14.22
C VAL A 50 -1.16 11.13 13.68
N ARG A 51 -1.43 11.60 12.46
CA ARG A 51 -2.64 11.26 11.71
C ARG A 51 -2.36 10.07 10.83
N THR A 52 -3.23 9.08 10.90
CA THR A 52 -3.11 7.82 10.18
C THR A 52 -4.36 7.52 9.36
N ILE A 53 -4.21 6.64 8.37
CA ILE A 53 -5.34 6.04 7.64
C ILE A 53 -5.36 4.55 7.97
N ALA A 54 -6.53 4.03 8.31
CA ALA A 54 -6.74 2.61 8.54
C ALA A 54 -6.77 1.82 7.23
N MET A 55 -6.03 0.71 7.17
CA MET A 55 -5.98 -0.22 6.05
C MET A 55 -6.95 -1.40 6.24
N GLY A 56 -8.05 -1.17 6.94
CA GLY A 56 -9.03 -2.18 7.33
C GLY A 56 -10.24 -1.54 8.02
N SER A 57 -11.11 -2.36 8.58
CA SER A 57 -12.28 -1.87 9.30
C SER A 57 -11.87 -1.07 10.55
N THR A 58 -12.56 0.04 10.77
CA THR A 58 -12.45 0.86 11.99
C THR A 58 -13.61 0.64 12.95
N GLU A 59 -14.55 -0.26 12.62
CA GLU A 59 -15.65 -0.62 13.49
C GLU A 59 -15.13 -1.29 14.77
N GLY A 60 -15.71 -0.93 15.92
CA GLY A 60 -15.29 -1.47 17.22
C GLY A 60 -14.01 -0.85 17.80
N LEU A 61 -13.27 -0.04 17.04
CA LEU A 61 -12.12 0.69 17.56
C LEU A 61 -12.55 1.76 18.57
N LYS A 62 -11.71 1.98 19.58
CA LYS A 62 -11.97 2.92 20.67
C LYS A 62 -10.73 3.74 21.02
N ARG A 63 -10.96 4.93 21.58
CA ARG A 63 -9.90 5.76 22.16
C ARG A 63 -9.19 5.02 23.31
N GLY A 64 -7.90 5.30 23.47
CA GLY A 64 -7.03 4.63 24.44
C GLY A 64 -6.52 3.25 24.00
N LEU A 65 -7.00 2.70 22.87
CA LEU A 65 -6.45 1.47 22.31
C LEU A 65 -4.98 1.70 21.90
N LYS A 66 -4.11 0.75 22.22
CA LYS A 66 -2.69 0.87 21.94
C LYS A 66 -2.39 0.63 20.46
N ALA A 67 -1.43 1.38 19.95
CA ALA A 67 -0.87 1.23 18.60
C ALA A 67 0.65 1.11 18.70
N GLU A 68 1.22 0.04 18.15
CA GLU A 68 2.65 -0.20 18.13
C GLU A 68 3.24 0.26 16.81
N ASN A 69 4.30 1.07 16.85
CA ASN A 69 5.03 1.45 15.66
C ASN A 69 5.99 0.33 15.23
N THR A 70 5.81 -0.17 14.01
CA THR A 70 6.71 -1.16 13.37
C THR A 70 8.06 -0.55 12.96
N GLY A 71 8.13 0.77 12.86
CA GLY A 71 9.31 1.54 12.43
C GLY A 71 9.61 1.43 10.94
N ASN A 72 8.73 0.79 10.17
CA ASN A 72 8.88 0.58 8.74
C ASN A 72 7.54 0.81 8.02
N PRO A 73 7.55 1.12 6.72
CA PRO A 73 6.33 1.14 5.93
C PRO A 73 5.69 -0.24 5.80
N ILE A 74 4.42 -0.24 5.41
CA ILE A 74 3.73 -1.46 4.99
C ILE A 74 4.59 -2.16 3.92
N SER A 75 4.84 -3.43 4.16
CA SER A 75 5.71 -4.26 3.31
C SER A 75 4.98 -5.53 2.90
N VAL A 76 5.01 -5.83 1.61
CA VAL A 76 4.24 -6.93 1.00
C VAL A 76 5.16 -8.00 0.40
N PRO A 77 4.70 -9.25 0.28
CA PRO A 77 5.41 -10.31 -0.43
C PRO A 77 5.72 -9.93 -1.87
N VAL A 78 6.90 -10.31 -2.34
CA VAL A 78 7.29 -10.19 -3.75
C VAL A 78 7.99 -11.47 -4.21
N GLY A 79 8.15 -11.63 -5.53
CA GLY A 79 8.86 -12.76 -6.13
C GLY A 79 7.93 -13.68 -6.92
N THR A 80 8.49 -14.78 -7.41
CA THR A 80 7.76 -15.74 -8.26
C THR A 80 6.64 -16.47 -7.53
N GLN A 81 6.77 -16.63 -6.21
CA GLN A 81 5.82 -17.32 -5.34
C GLN A 81 4.48 -16.57 -5.22
N THR A 82 4.46 -15.26 -5.50
CA THR A 82 3.23 -14.46 -5.48
C THR A 82 2.41 -14.61 -6.76
N LEU A 83 2.93 -15.25 -7.81
CA LEU A 83 2.23 -15.40 -9.09
C LEU A 83 1.00 -16.30 -8.93
N GLY A 84 -0.16 -15.82 -9.40
CA GLY A 84 -1.43 -16.54 -9.31
C GLY A 84 -2.11 -16.47 -7.94
N ARG A 85 -1.51 -15.80 -6.96
CA ARG A 85 -2.08 -15.58 -5.62
C ARG A 85 -2.96 -14.34 -5.59
N ILE A 86 -3.96 -14.32 -4.70
CA ILE A 86 -4.74 -13.11 -4.39
C ILE A 86 -4.32 -12.60 -3.02
N MET A 87 -3.88 -11.34 -2.98
CA MET A 87 -3.45 -10.67 -1.75
C MET A 87 -4.27 -9.42 -1.49
N ASP A 88 -4.43 -9.07 -0.22
CA ASP A 88 -4.91 -7.75 0.18
C ASP A 88 -3.79 -6.68 0.12
N VAL A 89 -4.12 -5.44 0.45
CA VAL A 89 -3.17 -4.30 0.46
C VAL A 89 -2.03 -4.46 1.46
N LEU A 90 -2.21 -5.30 2.48
CA LEU A 90 -1.19 -5.61 3.50
C LEU A 90 -0.31 -6.79 3.10
N GLY A 91 -0.56 -7.37 1.92
CA GLY A 91 0.16 -8.54 1.41
C GLY A 91 -0.23 -9.84 2.10
N ARG A 92 -1.43 -9.91 2.70
CA ARG A 92 -1.97 -11.14 3.30
C ARG A 92 -2.70 -11.93 2.22
N PRO A 93 -2.50 -13.27 2.11
CA PRO A 93 -3.24 -14.07 1.15
C PRO A 93 -4.73 -14.16 1.53
N ILE A 94 -5.62 -13.97 0.56
CA ILE A 94 -7.08 -14.03 0.74
C ILE A 94 -7.76 -15.03 -0.21
N ASP A 95 -6.97 -15.89 -0.84
CA ASP A 95 -7.39 -16.91 -1.82
C ASP A 95 -7.62 -18.31 -1.23
N GLU A 96 -7.55 -18.45 0.11
CA GLU A 96 -7.67 -19.74 0.82
C GLU A 96 -6.63 -20.81 0.39
N ALA A 97 -5.57 -20.43 -0.34
CA ALA A 97 -4.54 -21.34 -0.83
C ALA A 97 -3.34 -21.50 0.14
N GLY A 98 -3.54 -21.18 1.42
CA GLY A 98 -2.49 -21.23 2.46
C GLY A 98 -1.49 -20.07 2.37
N GLU A 99 -0.32 -20.24 2.99
CA GLU A 99 0.75 -19.23 2.97
C GLU A 99 1.37 -19.07 1.57
N ILE A 100 1.99 -17.93 1.31
CA ILE A 100 2.61 -17.63 0.01
C ILE A 100 3.97 -18.31 -0.14
N GLY A 101 4.70 -18.49 0.97
CA GLY A 101 6.05 -19.02 0.95
C GLY A 101 7.05 -18.03 0.34
N GLU A 102 6.83 -16.74 0.56
CA GLU A 102 7.69 -15.69 0.04
C GLU A 102 9.08 -15.72 0.68
N GLU A 103 10.10 -15.39 -0.11
CA GLU A 103 11.47 -15.25 0.36
C GLU A 103 11.81 -13.80 0.74
N GLU A 104 11.08 -12.85 0.16
CA GLU A 104 11.36 -11.43 0.28
C GLU A 104 10.07 -10.61 0.43
N ARG A 105 10.16 -9.54 1.23
CA ARG A 105 9.10 -8.54 1.40
C ARG A 105 9.64 -7.16 1.09
N TRP A 106 8.89 -6.39 0.33
CA TRP A 106 9.25 -5.05 -0.10
C TRP A 106 8.29 -3.99 0.45
N ALA A 107 8.83 -2.86 0.89
CA ALA A 107 8.02 -1.69 1.24
C ALA A 107 7.26 -1.17 0.02
N ILE A 108 5.98 -0.82 0.22
CA ILE A 108 5.11 -0.27 -0.82
C ILE A 108 5.52 1.17 -1.20
N HIS A 109 6.11 1.90 -0.25
CA HIS A 109 6.65 3.24 -0.47
C HIS A 109 8.11 3.18 -0.89
N ARG A 110 8.41 3.68 -2.10
CA ARG A 110 9.77 3.84 -2.61
C ARG A 110 9.88 5.07 -3.50
N LYS A 111 11.08 5.62 -3.61
CA LYS A 111 11.35 6.70 -4.57
C LYS A 111 11.21 6.17 -5.99
N ALA A 112 10.72 7.03 -6.88
CA ALA A 112 10.77 6.75 -8.31
C ALA A 112 12.23 6.62 -8.78
N PRO A 113 12.50 5.86 -9.87
CA PRO A 113 13.82 5.81 -10.48
C PRO A 113 14.35 7.21 -10.82
N GLY A 114 15.66 7.41 -10.68
CA GLY A 114 16.30 8.68 -11.01
C GLY A 114 16.28 8.94 -12.51
N TYR A 115 16.56 10.18 -12.94
CA TYR A 115 16.59 10.53 -14.36
C TYR A 115 17.59 9.69 -15.15
N ALA A 116 18.76 9.37 -14.56
CA ALA A 116 19.79 8.56 -15.19
C ALA A 116 19.37 7.09 -15.41
N ASP A 117 18.41 6.59 -14.63
CA ASP A 117 17.90 5.22 -14.71
C ASP A 117 16.74 5.08 -15.72
N GLN A 118 16.24 6.21 -16.25
CA GLN A 118 15.12 6.19 -17.18
C GLN A 118 15.61 5.81 -18.58
N ALA A 119 15.16 4.65 -19.05
CA ALA A 119 15.37 4.23 -20.42
C ALA A 119 14.31 4.86 -21.33
N ALA A 120 14.75 5.58 -22.36
CA ALA A 120 13.90 5.91 -23.50
C ALA A 120 13.92 4.72 -24.48
N SER A 121 12.92 3.85 -24.44
CA SER A 121 12.71 2.84 -25.48
C SER A 121 11.56 3.25 -26.39
N ALA A 122 11.77 3.07 -27.70
CA ALA A 122 10.76 3.23 -28.74
C ALA A 122 10.21 1.87 -29.21
N ASP A 123 10.52 0.78 -28.49
CA ASP A 123 10.08 -0.55 -28.85
C ASP A 123 8.56 -0.66 -28.71
N LEU A 124 7.92 -1.28 -29.70
CA LEU A 124 6.49 -1.56 -29.65
C LEU A 124 6.25 -2.90 -28.93
N LEU A 125 5.17 -2.94 -28.14
CA LEU A 125 4.60 -4.15 -27.56
C LEU A 125 3.46 -4.61 -28.47
N GLU A 126 3.71 -5.64 -29.27
CA GLU A 126 2.69 -6.26 -30.10
C GLU A 126 1.69 -7.04 -29.23
N THR A 127 0.40 -6.75 -29.42
CA THR A 127 -0.68 -7.32 -28.60
C THR A 127 -1.47 -8.41 -29.31
N GLY A 128 -1.44 -8.45 -30.65
CA GLY A 128 -2.29 -9.29 -31.49
C GLY A 128 -3.71 -8.71 -31.67
N ILE A 129 -3.99 -7.52 -31.13
CA ILE A 129 -5.30 -6.87 -31.22
C ILE A 129 -5.23 -5.80 -32.31
N LYS A 130 -5.89 -6.07 -33.46
CA LYS A 130 -5.83 -5.21 -34.66
C LYS A 130 -5.99 -3.72 -34.40
N VAL A 131 -6.99 -3.32 -33.61
CA VAL A 131 -7.25 -1.90 -33.35
C VAL A 131 -6.14 -1.26 -32.51
N ILE A 132 -5.55 -2.01 -31.58
CA ILE A 132 -4.44 -1.53 -30.75
C ILE A 132 -3.18 -1.47 -31.62
N ASP A 133 -2.79 -2.57 -32.26
CA ASP A 133 -1.54 -2.66 -32.99
C ASP A 133 -1.50 -1.73 -34.23
N LEU A 134 -2.65 -1.40 -34.83
CA LEU A 134 -2.73 -0.53 -36.01
C LEU A 134 -2.95 0.96 -35.66
N ILE A 135 -3.85 1.27 -34.72
CA ILE A 135 -4.31 2.65 -34.49
C ILE A 135 -3.62 3.29 -33.28
N CYS A 136 -3.35 2.52 -32.22
CA CYS A 136 -2.76 3.02 -30.97
C CYS A 136 -1.79 1.98 -30.38
N PRO A 137 -0.66 1.73 -31.04
CA PRO A 137 0.28 0.69 -30.64
C PRO A 137 0.91 1.03 -29.28
N PHE A 138 1.13 0.02 -28.44
CA PHE A 138 1.68 0.22 -27.11
C PHE A 138 3.20 0.29 -27.16
N ALA A 139 3.79 1.22 -26.41
CA ALA A 139 5.23 1.24 -26.17
C ALA A 139 5.58 0.21 -25.08
N LYS A 140 6.55 -0.66 -25.35
CA LYS A 140 7.04 -1.66 -24.41
C LYS A 140 7.72 -0.97 -23.23
N GLY A 141 7.28 -1.29 -22.01
CA GLY A 141 7.74 -0.61 -20.79
C GLY A 141 7.12 0.78 -20.57
N GLY A 142 6.21 1.21 -21.45
CA GLY A 142 5.44 2.45 -21.30
C GLY A 142 4.22 2.31 -20.38
N LYS A 143 3.51 3.42 -20.18
CA LYS A 143 2.23 3.47 -19.47
C LYS A 143 1.09 3.53 -20.48
N VAL A 144 0.07 2.70 -20.28
CA VAL A 144 -1.11 2.63 -21.15
C VAL A 144 -2.35 2.92 -20.33
N GLY A 145 -3.23 3.80 -20.83
CA GLY A 145 -4.53 4.09 -20.21
C GLY A 145 -5.67 3.54 -21.06
N LEU A 146 -6.54 2.71 -20.46
CA LEU A 146 -7.79 2.27 -21.09
C LEU A 146 -8.95 3.14 -20.59
N PHE A 147 -9.32 4.14 -21.38
CA PHE A 147 -10.39 5.08 -21.04
C PHE A 147 -11.74 4.58 -21.56
N GLY A 148 -12.75 4.57 -20.69
CA GLY A 148 -14.10 4.20 -21.08
C GLY A 148 -15.12 4.21 -19.94
N GLY A 149 -16.39 4.41 -20.28
CA GLY A 149 -17.51 4.43 -19.34
C GLY A 149 -17.87 3.06 -18.76
N ALA A 150 -18.93 2.98 -17.96
CA ALA A 150 -19.46 1.70 -17.49
C ALA A 150 -20.01 0.86 -18.65
N GLY A 151 -19.81 -0.46 -18.62
CA GLY A 151 -20.36 -1.40 -19.61
C GLY A 151 -19.64 -1.46 -20.96
N VAL A 152 -18.54 -0.73 -21.16
CA VAL A 152 -17.81 -0.70 -22.45
C VAL A 152 -16.77 -1.82 -22.61
N GLY A 153 -16.74 -2.81 -21.72
CA GLY A 153 -15.84 -3.98 -21.83
C GLY A 153 -14.36 -3.70 -21.50
N LYS A 154 -14.07 -3.01 -20.39
CA LYS A 154 -12.68 -2.77 -19.92
C LYS A 154 -12.08 -3.94 -19.13
N THR A 155 -12.94 -4.73 -18.49
CA THR A 155 -12.60 -5.94 -17.73
C THR A 155 -12.62 -7.13 -18.66
#